data_AF-A0A0F6SII1-F1
#
_entry.id   AF-A0A0F6SII1-F1
#
_cell.length_a   1.000
_cell.length_b   1.000
_cell.length_c   1.000
_cell.angle_alpha   90.00
_cell.angle_beta   90.00
_cell.angle_gamma   90.00
#
_symmetry.space_group_name_H-M   'P 1'
#
loop_
_entity.id
_entity.type
_entity.pdbx_description
1 polymer ?
#
loop_
_entity_poly.entity_id
_entity_poly.type
_entity_poly.pdbx_seq_one_letter_code
_entity_poly.pdbx_strand_id
1 'polypeptide(L)'
;KHSISRLIGSPPGYVGYSEGGQLTDKIYKKPNSIILFDEIEKAHPDIYNIMLQVLDEGKLTDTTGRIVDFTNTIILFTSNLGCPKNYDIYLKDKDYLSDLDLNNINLNIKSHISNYFKPELLNRLTNILIFNPLNKNSLLLIFDKFINELKLQLKFNKLNIIIKIDNNIKHLLINL
;
A
#
# COMPACT_ATOMS: atom_id res chain seq x y z
N LYS A 1 -7.34 -9.89 18.26
CA LYS A 1 -7.20 -9.32 19.63
C LYS A 1 -5.78 -8.83 19.96
N HIS A 2 -4.72 -9.65 19.95
CA HIS A 2 -3.34 -9.19 20.31
C HIS A 2 -2.72 -8.13 19.39
N SER A 3 -3.09 -8.07 18.11
CA SER A 3 -2.54 -7.08 17.16
C SER A 3 -3.07 -5.66 17.39
N ILE A 4 -4.28 -5.53 17.95
CA ILE A 4 -4.93 -4.22 18.19
C ILE A 4 -4.32 -3.56 19.41
N SER A 5 -4.12 -4.31 20.49
CA SER A 5 -3.42 -3.80 21.68
C SER A 5 -2.00 -3.32 21.37
N ARG A 6 -1.39 -3.86 20.31
CA ARG A 6 -0.09 -3.35 19.84
C ARG A 6 -0.20 -2.00 19.12
N LEU A 7 -1.29 -1.75 18.39
CA LEU A 7 -1.52 -0.51 17.64
C LEU A 7 -1.95 0.67 18.52
N ILE A 8 -2.84 0.43 19.49
CA ILE A 8 -3.45 1.47 20.35
C ILE A 8 -3.12 1.35 21.85
N GLY A 9 -2.30 0.37 22.23
CA GLY A 9 -1.89 0.10 23.60
C GLY A 9 -2.74 -1.01 24.26
N SER A 10 -2.19 -1.60 25.32
CA SER A 10 -2.90 -2.60 26.13
C SER A 10 -3.91 -1.92 27.08
N PRO A 11 -5.08 -2.52 27.35
CA PRO A 11 -6.04 -1.97 28.30
C PRO A 11 -5.52 -1.96 29.75
N PRO A 12 -6.14 -1.18 30.67
CA PRO A 12 -5.79 -1.14 32.08
C PRO A 12 -5.70 -2.54 32.71
N GLY A 13 -4.58 -2.83 33.38
CA GLY A 13 -4.35 -4.12 34.07
C GLY A 13 -3.62 -5.19 33.24
N TYR A 14 -3.19 -4.90 32.01
CA TYR A 14 -2.36 -5.79 31.18
C TYR A 14 -0.91 -5.31 31.07
N VAL A 15 0.03 -6.24 30.82
CA VAL A 15 1.44 -5.90 30.55
C VAL A 15 1.52 -4.97 29.33
N GLY A 16 2.24 -3.84 29.47
CA GLY A 16 2.34 -2.80 28.44
C GLY A 16 1.27 -1.71 28.53
N TYR A 17 0.45 -1.66 29.58
CA TYR A 17 -0.57 -0.60 29.79
C TYR A 17 0.00 0.82 29.82
N SER A 18 1.23 1.01 30.31
CA SER A 18 1.89 2.32 30.36
C SER A 18 2.62 2.71 29.08
N GLU A 19 2.69 1.81 28.09
CA GLU A 19 3.25 2.10 26.77
C GLU A 19 2.09 2.46 25.83
N GLY A 20 2.14 3.65 25.22
CA GLY A 20 1.17 4.02 24.21
C GLY A 20 1.21 3.04 23.04
N GLY A 21 0.12 3.00 22.27
CA GLY A 21 0.06 2.17 21.07
C GLY A 21 1.14 2.52 20.05
N GLN A 22 1.66 1.53 19.32
CA GLN A 22 2.70 1.76 18.32
C GLN A 22 2.28 2.77 17.24
N LEU A 23 0.98 2.84 16.93
CA LEU A 23 0.43 3.82 16.00
C LEU A 23 0.22 5.16 16.70
N THR A 24 -0.52 5.14 17.82
CA THR A 24 -0.93 6.37 18.52
C THR A 24 0.28 7.17 19.02
N ASP A 25 1.34 6.51 19.50
CA ASP A 25 2.56 7.20 19.91
C ASP A 25 3.38 7.76 18.76
N LYS A 26 3.42 7.08 17.61
CA LYS A 26 4.15 7.59 16.42
C LYS A 26 3.47 8.85 15.89
N ILE A 27 2.16 8.84 15.78
CA ILE A 27 1.38 9.98 15.28
C ILE A 27 1.41 11.14 16.26
N TYR A 28 1.29 10.88 17.56
CA TYR A 28 1.43 11.94 18.54
C TYR A 28 2.81 12.63 18.51
N LYS A 29 3.89 11.85 18.35
CA LYS A 29 5.25 12.41 18.24
C LYS A 29 5.48 13.13 16.91
N LYS A 30 4.81 12.69 15.83
CA LYS A 30 4.97 13.20 14.47
C LYS A 30 3.61 13.23 13.74
N PRO A 31 2.78 14.25 13.98
CA PRO A 31 1.41 14.30 13.44
C PRO A 31 1.37 14.54 11.93
N ASN A 32 2.38 15.19 11.36
CA ASN A 32 2.54 15.35 9.92
C ASN A 32 3.23 14.12 9.33
N SER A 33 2.45 13.10 8.98
CA SER A 33 3.00 11.82 8.54
C SER A 33 2.17 11.16 7.45
N ILE A 34 2.75 10.14 6.83
CA ILE A 34 2.07 9.24 5.90
C ILE A 34 2.02 7.87 6.57
N ILE A 35 0.83 7.32 6.75
CA ILE A 35 0.61 5.96 7.24
C ILE A 35 0.25 5.08 6.05
N LEU A 36 0.93 3.94 5.91
CA LEU A 36 0.59 2.89 4.96
C LEU A 36 0.04 1.68 5.69
N PHE A 37 -1.16 1.27 5.34
CA PHE A 37 -1.75 -0.01 5.71
C PHE A 37 -1.71 -0.93 4.50
N ASP A 38 -0.84 -1.93 4.58
CA ASP A 38 -0.63 -2.87 3.49
C ASP A 38 -1.64 -4.03 3.57
N GLU A 39 -2.15 -4.47 2.42
CA GLU A 39 -3.11 -5.58 2.26
C GLU A 39 -4.26 -5.51 3.26
N ILE A 40 -4.98 -4.38 3.27
CA ILE A 40 -6.01 -4.10 4.28
C ILE A 40 -7.10 -5.17 4.32
N GLU A 41 -7.36 -5.88 3.22
CA GLU A 41 -8.30 -7.00 3.19
C GLU A 41 -7.92 -8.13 4.15
N LYS A 42 -6.64 -8.30 4.50
CA LYS A 42 -6.19 -9.32 5.47
C LYS A 42 -6.29 -8.86 6.92
N ALA A 43 -6.63 -7.58 7.15
CA ALA A 43 -6.72 -7.01 8.48
C ALA A 43 -7.89 -7.58 9.27
N HIS A 44 -7.70 -7.67 10.59
CA HIS A 44 -8.75 -8.10 11.51
C HIS A 44 -9.90 -7.08 11.54
N PRO A 45 -11.18 -7.50 11.68
CA PRO A 45 -12.35 -6.62 11.75
C PRO A 45 -12.20 -5.38 12.64
N ASP A 46 -11.64 -5.54 13.84
CA ASP A 46 -11.39 -4.44 14.78
C ASP A 46 -10.50 -3.31 14.23
N ILE A 47 -9.58 -3.59 13.29
CA ILE A 47 -8.77 -2.53 12.64
C ILE A 47 -9.68 -1.60 11.84
N TYR A 48 -10.70 -2.13 11.16
CA TYR A 48 -11.65 -1.29 10.43
C TYR A 48 -12.43 -0.36 11.34
N ASN A 49 -12.86 -0.82 12.53
CA ASN A 49 -13.58 0.03 13.48
C ASN A 49 -12.73 1.22 13.94
N ILE A 50 -11.44 0.97 14.21
CA ILE A 50 -10.49 2.02 14.59
C ILE A 50 -10.27 2.97 13.40
N MET A 51 -10.13 2.46 12.19
CA MET A 51 -9.96 3.29 10.99
C MET A 51 -11.19 4.12 10.69
N LEU A 52 -12.41 3.59 10.86
CA LEU A 52 -13.64 4.37 10.72
C LEU A 52 -13.65 5.55 11.69
N GLN A 53 -13.30 5.33 12.96
CA GLN A 53 -13.18 6.43 13.93
C GLN A 53 -12.16 7.48 13.47
N VAL A 54 -10.98 7.05 13.04
CA VAL A 54 -9.92 7.95 12.57
C VAL A 54 -10.34 8.74 11.33
N LEU A 55 -10.98 8.08 10.37
CA LEU A 55 -11.41 8.71 9.12
C LEU A 55 -12.62 9.65 9.31
N ASP A 56 -13.46 9.41 10.32
CA ASP A 56 -14.63 10.24 10.63
C ASP A 56 -14.27 11.44 11.50
N GLU A 57 -13.56 11.21 12.60
CA GLU A 57 -13.29 12.24 13.64
C GLU A 57 -11.93 12.92 13.45
N GLY A 58 -11.05 12.36 12.62
CA GLY A 58 -9.65 12.79 12.52
C GLY A 58 -8.86 12.57 13.82
N LYS A 59 -9.40 11.78 14.76
CA LYS A 59 -8.83 11.57 16.09
C LYS A 59 -9.00 10.13 16.52
N LEU A 60 -8.12 9.68 17.42
CA LEU A 60 -8.22 8.38 18.06
C LEU A 60 -7.84 8.51 19.52
N THR A 61 -8.66 7.92 20.40
CA THR A 61 -8.32 7.83 21.82
C THR A 61 -7.65 6.50 22.07
N ASP A 62 -6.44 6.53 22.63
CA ASP A 62 -5.72 5.32 22.97
C ASP A 62 -6.20 4.72 24.30
N THR A 63 -5.67 3.55 24.64
CA THR A 63 -6.04 2.82 25.87
C THR A 63 -5.61 3.51 27.18
N THR A 64 -4.73 4.51 27.11
CA THR A 64 -4.33 5.35 28.24
C THR A 64 -5.27 6.56 28.43
N GLY A 65 -6.22 6.75 27.51
CA GLY A 65 -7.14 7.89 27.48
C GLY A 65 -6.59 9.11 26.76
N ARG A 66 -5.43 9.00 26.12
CA ARG A 66 -4.83 10.11 25.37
C ARG A 66 -5.45 10.20 23.98
N ILE A 67 -5.87 11.40 23.63
CA ILE A 67 -6.40 11.73 22.30
C ILE A 67 -5.23 12.04 21.37
N VAL A 68 -5.18 11.34 20.24
CA VAL A 68 -4.19 11.52 19.18
C VAL A 68 -4.87 12.08 17.94
N ASP A 69 -4.29 13.14 17.38
CA ASP A 69 -4.82 13.87 16.23
C ASP A 69 -4.20 13.35 14.92
N PHE A 70 -5.05 12.97 13.97
CA PHE A 70 -4.73 12.45 12.64
C PHE A 70 -5.09 13.45 11.52
N THR A 71 -5.57 14.65 11.83
CA THR A 71 -6.02 15.65 10.84
C THR A 71 -4.92 16.04 9.83
N ASN A 72 -3.65 16.01 10.23
CA ASN A 72 -2.50 16.27 9.36
C ASN A 72 -1.79 15.00 8.86
N THR A 73 -2.45 13.85 8.95
CA THR A 73 -1.90 12.56 8.53
C THR A 73 -2.55 12.06 7.24
N ILE A 74 -1.74 11.69 6.26
CA ILE A 74 -2.23 11.02 5.04
C ILE A 74 -2.27 9.52 5.32
N ILE A 75 -3.43 8.90 5.13
CA ILE A 75 -3.63 7.46 5.29
C ILE A 75 -3.74 6.83 3.91
N LEU A 76 -2.88 5.85 3.64
CA LEU A 76 -2.86 5.06 2.42
C LEU A 76 -3.19 3.62 2.76
N PHE A 77 -4.19 3.07 2.07
CA PHE A 77 -4.49 1.64 2.10
C PHE A 77 -4.04 1.00 0.80
N THR A 78 -3.43 -0.17 0.86
CA THR A 78 -3.22 -1.03 -0.30
C THR A 78 -4.16 -2.23 -0.21
N SER A 79 -4.53 -2.77 -1.37
CA SER A 79 -5.32 -3.99 -1.45
C SER A 79 -5.04 -4.73 -2.74
N ASN A 80 -5.02 -6.06 -2.67
CA ASN A 80 -4.91 -6.93 -3.84
C ASN A 80 -6.27 -7.48 -4.30
N LEU A 81 -7.39 -6.96 -3.78
CA LEU A 81 -8.73 -7.43 -4.12
C LEU A 81 -9.07 -7.24 -5.60
N GLY A 82 -9.62 -8.30 -6.20
CA GLY A 82 -10.07 -8.31 -7.59
C GLY A 82 -8.95 -8.21 -8.62
N CYS A 83 -7.67 -8.13 -8.20
CA CYS A 83 -6.54 -8.14 -9.11
C CYS A 83 -6.40 -9.53 -9.77
N PRO A 84 -6.32 -9.60 -11.11
CA PRO A 84 -6.08 -10.87 -11.80
C PRO A 84 -4.74 -11.47 -11.36
N LYS A 85 -4.70 -12.79 -11.11
CA LYS A 85 -3.44 -13.49 -10.82
C LYS A 85 -2.52 -13.56 -12.05
N ASN A 86 -3.12 -13.65 -13.23
CA ASN A 86 -2.47 -13.56 -14.53
C ASN A 86 -3.35 -12.74 -15.47
N TYR A 87 -2.72 -12.19 -16.51
CA TYR A 87 -3.41 -11.42 -17.55
C TYR A 87 -3.61 -12.24 -18.84
N ASP A 88 -3.26 -13.53 -18.83
CA ASP A 88 -3.28 -14.42 -20.01
C ASP A 88 -4.64 -14.44 -20.70
N ILE A 89 -5.73 -14.35 -19.93
CA ILE A 89 -7.10 -14.32 -20.46
C ILE A 89 -7.34 -13.06 -21.32
N TYR A 90 -6.73 -11.94 -20.95
CA TYR A 90 -6.85 -10.64 -21.64
C TYR A 90 -5.83 -10.48 -22.76
N LEU A 91 -4.74 -11.24 -22.72
CA LEU A 91 -3.65 -11.26 -23.71
C LEU A 91 -3.82 -12.39 -24.75
N LYS A 92 -4.93 -13.13 -24.70
CA LYS A 92 -5.20 -14.18 -25.67
C LYS A 92 -5.28 -13.56 -27.07
N ASP A 93 -4.33 -13.93 -27.92
CA ASP A 93 -4.15 -13.41 -29.28
C ASP A 93 -3.70 -11.94 -29.39
N LYS A 94 -3.18 -11.33 -28.31
CA LYS A 94 -2.67 -9.95 -28.27
C LYS A 94 -1.39 -9.79 -27.44
N ASP A 95 -0.45 -8.98 -27.91
CA ASP A 95 0.77 -8.64 -27.17
C ASP A 95 0.58 -7.49 -26.14
N TYR A 96 -0.60 -6.88 -26.09
CA TYR A 96 -0.90 -5.74 -25.22
C TYR A 96 -2.36 -5.76 -24.74
N LEU A 97 -2.59 -5.15 -23.57
CA LEU A 97 -3.93 -4.92 -23.03
C LEU A 97 -4.56 -3.71 -23.71
N SER A 98 -5.69 -3.90 -24.37
CA SER A 98 -6.44 -2.79 -24.96
C SER A 98 -7.16 -1.98 -23.89
N ASP A 99 -7.61 -0.77 -24.23
CA ASP A 99 -8.40 0.08 -23.32
C ASP A 99 -9.68 -0.63 -22.84
N LEU A 100 -10.27 -1.47 -23.69
CA LEU A 100 -11.42 -2.30 -23.32
C LEU A 100 -11.05 -3.34 -22.25
N ASP A 101 -9.89 -3.98 -22.38
CA ASP A 101 -9.41 -4.98 -21.43
C ASP A 101 -9.11 -4.33 -20.07
N LEU A 102 -8.43 -3.18 -20.07
CA LEU A 102 -8.16 -2.39 -18.87
C LEU A 102 -9.45 -1.94 -18.18
N ASN A 103 -10.46 -1.50 -18.94
CA ASN A 103 -11.76 -1.13 -18.40
C ASN A 103 -12.47 -2.33 -17.74
N ASN A 104 -12.42 -3.51 -18.37
CA ASN A 104 -13.00 -4.73 -17.78
C ASN A 104 -12.31 -5.13 -16.47
N ILE A 105 -10.97 -5.05 -16.44
CA ILE A 105 -10.19 -5.30 -15.21
C ILE A 105 -10.57 -4.30 -14.12
N ASN A 106 -10.66 -3.01 -14.46
CA ASN A 106 -11.05 -1.96 -13.51
C ASN A 106 -12.46 -2.17 -12.95
N LEU A 107 -13.42 -2.58 -13.79
CA LEU A 107 -14.78 -2.90 -13.35
C LEU A 107 -14.79 -4.12 -12.42
N ASN A 108 -14.00 -5.15 -12.71
CA ASN A 108 -13.85 -6.31 -11.85
C ASN A 108 -13.25 -5.94 -10.48
N ILE A 109 -12.18 -5.14 -10.47
CA ILE A 109 -11.57 -4.68 -9.21
C ILE A 109 -12.59 -3.88 -8.39
N LYS A 110 -13.33 -2.95 -9.02
CA LYS A 110 -14.37 -2.17 -8.33
C LYS A 110 -15.48 -3.03 -7.75
N SER A 111 -15.94 -4.06 -8.47
CA SER A 111 -16.99 -4.94 -7.97
C SER A 111 -16.51 -5.75 -6.76
N HIS A 112 -15.27 -6.25 -6.79
CA HIS A 112 -14.67 -6.95 -5.65
C HIS A 112 -14.47 -6.05 -4.43
N ILE A 113 -14.02 -4.81 -4.62
CA ILE A 113 -13.89 -3.81 -3.55
C ILE A 113 -15.26 -3.55 -2.90
N SER A 114 -16.29 -3.28 -3.69
CA SER A 114 -17.65 -3.00 -3.20
C SER A 114 -18.32 -4.19 -2.52
N ASN A 115 -18.00 -5.42 -2.92
CA ASN A 115 -18.53 -6.63 -2.30
C ASN A 115 -17.81 -6.98 -1.00
N TYR A 116 -16.51 -6.68 -0.90
CA TYR A 116 -15.70 -7.03 0.26
C TYR A 116 -15.77 -5.97 1.37
N PHE A 117 -15.53 -4.70 1.02
CA PHE A 117 -15.55 -3.61 2.00
C PHE A 117 -16.96 -3.09 2.17
N LYS A 118 -17.30 -2.81 3.43
CA LYS A 118 -18.59 -2.21 3.72
C LYS A 118 -18.66 -0.78 3.17
N PRO A 119 -19.85 -0.31 2.74
CA PRO A 119 -20.04 1.05 2.27
C PRO A 119 -19.58 2.12 3.26
N GLU A 120 -19.65 1.85 4.58
CA GLU A 120 -19.21 2.83 5.58
C GLU A 120 -17.73 3.19 5.43
N LEU A 121 -16.86 2.22 5.13
CA LEU A 121 -15.44 2.49 4.92
C LEU A 121 -15.22 3.21 3.59
N LEU A 122 -15.84 2.71 2.52
CA LEU A 122 -15.63 3.23 1.17
C LEU A 122 -16.06 4.69 1.05
N ASN A 123 -17.16 5.07 1.70
CA ASN A 123 -17.67 6.44 1.72
C ASN A 123 -16.78 7.43 2.48
N ARG A 124 -15.79 6.95 3.25
CA ARG A 124 -14.82 7.78 3.97
C ARG A 124 -13.48 7.91 3.25
N LEU A 125 -13.22 7.06 2.27
CA LEU A 125 -12.04 7.19 1.44
C LEU A 125 -12.20 8.38 0.50
N THR A 126 -11.22 9.28 0.50
CA THR A 126 -11.21 10.43 -0.40
C THR A 126 -11.14 10.02 -1.86
N ASN A 127 -10.36 8.98 -2.18
CA ASN A 127 -10.22 8.47 -3.53
C ASN A 127 -9.79 7.00 -3.51
N ILE A 128 -10.18 6.26 -4.55
CA ILE A 128 -9.75 4.87 -4.77
C ILE A 128 -8.97 4.84 -6.08
N LEU A 129 -7.67 4.61 -5.99
CA LEU A 129 -6.77 4.54 -7.14
C LEU A 129 -6.58 3.08 -7.55
N ILE A 130 -6.89 2.77 -8.80
CA ILE A 130 -6.65 1.45 -9.39
C ILE A 130 -5.39 1.54 -10.24
N PHE A 131 -4.42 0.67 -9.95
CA PHE A 131 -3.16 0.63 -10.69
C PHE A 131 -3.32 -0.20 -11.95
N ASN A 132 -2.88 0.36 -13.08
CA ASN A 132 -2.78 -0.39 -14.32
C ASN A 132 -1.62 -1.40 -14.22
N PRO A 133 -1.74 -2.56 -14.89
CA PRO A 133 -0.64 -3.50 -15.01
C PRO A 133 0.57 -2.87 -15.69
N LEU A 134 1.76 -3.33 -15.32
CA LEU A 134 3.01 -2.88 -15.92
C LEU A 134 3.10 -3.38 -17.37
N ASN A 135 3.27 -2.45 -18.30
CA ASN A 135 3.57 -2.77 -19.69
C ASN A 135 5.09 -2.83 -19.92
N LYS A 136 5.52 -3.35 -21.08
CA LYS A 136 6.94 -3.47 -21.44
C LYS A 136 7.72 -2.15 -21.33
N ASN A 137 7.11 -1.03 -21.70
CA ASN A 137 7.75 0.29 -21.59
C ASN A 137 7.95 0.70 -20.13
N SER A 138 6.95 0.50 -19.27
CA SER A 138 7.06 0.72 -17.84
C SER A 138 8.14 -0.16 -17.21
N LEU A 139 8.23 -1.44 -17.60
CA LEU A 139 9.27 -2.36 -17.15
C LEU A 139 10.68 -1.90 -17.58
N LEU A 140 10.84 -1.41 -18.82
CA LEU A 140 12.11 -0.84 -19.30
C LEU A 140 12.55 0.36 -18.44
N LEU A 141 11.62 1.24 -18.06
CA LEU A 141 11.91 2.39 -17.21
C LEU A 141 12.26 1.98 -15.77
N ILE A 142 11.55 0.99 -15.22
CA ILE A 142 11.83 0.43 -13.90
C ILE A 142 13.22 -0.21 -13.88
N PHE A 143 13.57 -0.96 -14.92
CA PHE A 143 14.90 -1.53 -15.07
C PHE A 143 15.98 -0.45 -15.03
N ASP A 144 15.84 0.60 -15.84
CA ASP A 144 16.82 1.70 -15.87
C ASP A 144 16.95 2.40 -14.52
N LYS A 145 15.83 2.59 -13.83
CA LYS A 145 15.81 3.17 -12.48
C LYS A 145 16.67 2.34 -11.52
N PHE A 146 16.46 1.03 -11.46
CA PHE A 146 17.24 0.14 -10.57
C PHE A 146 18.72 0.08 -10.93
N ILE A 147 19.06 0.07 -12.22
CA ILE A 147 20.46 0.11 -12.66
C ILE A 147 21.13 1.43 -12.26
N ASN A 148 20.41 2.54 -12.34
CA ASN A 148 20.93 3.84 -11.92
C ASN A 148 21.10 3.92 -10.40
N GLU A 149 20.15 3.40 -9.62
CA GLU A 149 20.29 3.28 -8.16
C GLU A 149 21.52 2.45 -7.77
N LEU A 150 21.73 1.31 -8.44
CA LEU A 150 22.91 0.48 -8.21
C LEU A 150 24.21 1.21 -8.53
N LYS A 151 24.28 1.93 -9.65
CA LYS A 151 25.46 2.75 -10.02
C LYS A 151 25.75 3.83 -8.96
N LEU A 152 24.71 4.47 -8.44
CA LEU A 152 24.84 5.47 -7.37
C LEU A 152 25.38 4.83 -6.08
N GLN A 153 24.87 3.66 -5.69
CA GLN A 153 25.36 2.92 -4.52
C GLN A 153 26.83 2.51 -4.65
N LEU A 154 27.26 2.03 -5.82
CA LEU A 154 28.66 1.68 -6.09
C LEU A 154 29.58 2.90 -5.95
N LYS A 155 29.16 4.05 -6.51
CA LYS A 155 29.90 5.30 -6.40
C LYS A 155 29.99 5.78 -4.95
N PHE A 156 28.88 5.70 -4.19
CA PHE A 156 28.84 6.07 -2.78
C PHE A 156 29.80 5.21 -1.95
N ASN A 157 29.88 3.91 -2.26
CA ASN A 157 30.79 2.96 -1.62
C ASN A 157 32.23 3.02 -2.16
N LYS A 158 32.57 4.00 -3.01
CA LYS A 158 33.90 4.20 -3.62
C LYS A 158 34.41 2.98 -4.41
N LEU A 159 33.49 2.16 -4.92
CA LEU A 159 33.82 1.05 -5.81
C LEU A 159 33.90 1.59 -7.25
N ASN A 160 35.08 1.48 -7.86
CA ASN A 160 35.32 1.97 -9.22
C ASN A 160 34.86 0.96 -10.28
N ILE A 161 33.58 0.58 -10.24
CA ILE A 161 32.97 -0.40 -11.13
C ILE A 161 32.05 0.33 -12.13
N ILE A 162 32.32 0.13 -13.42
CA ILE A 162 31.50 0.69 -14.50
C ILE A 162 30.53 -0.38 -15.00
N ILE A 163 29.24 -0.18 -14.74
CA ILE A 163 28.19 -1.06 -15.26
C ILE A 163 27.70 -0.54 -16.61
N LYS A 164 27.91 -1.35 -17.65
CA LYS A 164 27.29 -1.20 -18.98
C LYS A 164 26.43 -2.44 -19.25
N ILE A 165 25.19 -2.21 -19.65
CA ILE A 165 24.23 -3.27 -19.96
C ILE A 165 23.82 -3.09 -21.41
N ASP A 166 23.92 -4.17 -22.17
CA ASP A 166 23.47 -4.21 -23.55
C ASP A 166 21.92 -4.21 -23.60
N ASN A 167 21.36 -3.53 -24.60
CA ASN A 167 19.92 -3.46 -24.83
C ASN A 167 19.32 -4.85 -25.04
N ASN A 168 20.06 -5.78 -25.66
CA ASN A 168 19.60 -7.16 -25.86
C ASN A 168 19.32 -7.87 -24.52
N ILE A 169 20.20 -7.70 -23.53
CA ILE A 169 20.02 -8.26 -22.19
C ILE A 169 18.83 -7.60 -21.49
N LYS A 170 18.67 -6.28 -21.66
CA LYS A 170 17.54 -5.54 -21.10
C LYS A 170 16.20 -6.06 -21.60
N HIS A 171 16.08 -6.30 -22.91
CA HIS A 171 14.86 -6.87 -23.49
C HIS A 171 14.64 -8.32 -23.07
N LEU A 172 15.70 -9.12 -22.94
CA LEU A 172 15.61 -10.50 -22.44
C LEU A 172 15.06 -10.55 -21.02
N LEU A 173 15.59 -9.72 -20.11
CA LEU A 173 15.20 -9.70 -18.69
C LEU A 173 13.74 -9.25 -18.48
N ILE A 174 13.18 -8.48 -19.40
CA ILE A 174 11.79 -8.00 -19.32
C ILE A 174 10.79 -9.05 -19.80
N ASN A 175 11.25 -10.02 -20.59
CA ASN A 175 10.43 -11.11 -21.10
C ASN A 175 10.56 -12.40 -20.25
N LEU A 176 11.41 -12.40 -19.21
CA LEU A 176 11.49 -13.47 -18.20
C LEU A 176 10.32 -13.36 -17.21
#